data_AF-A0A8T6YCQ4-F1
#
_entry.id   AF-A0A8T6YCQ4-F1
#
_cell.length_a   1.000
_cell.length_b   1.000
_cell.length_c   1.000
_cell.angle_alpha   90.00
_cell.angle_beta   90.00
_cell.angle_gamma   90.00
#
_symmetry.space_group_name_H-M   'P 1'
#
loop_
_entity.id
_entity.type
_entity.pdbx_description
1 polymer ?
#
loop_
_entity_poly.entity_id
_entity_poly.type
_entity_poly.pdbx_seq_one_letter_code
_entity_poly.pdbx_strand_id
1 'polypeptide(L)'
;MSRSIIPDRTTRKIFKDETGWADFFITRIGLILFAAMLLLSAFRVYPMFYEHETGAYMDAVISEVAAKIEAVDTTTIPEHKYIYSFDEKNRNVRIEISTEYVAARGNLSSWRDKELVHAKPLATYVYPSNSKWGNTSGLREYLSRRNNFSKNGADSSPLNFSRDKGDVEEMFENIRSELARDPFVVDPDKPLIIEKVIIHYTDQMGGAKRDYVLVYQ
;
A
#
# COMPACT_ATOMS: atom_id res chain seq x y z
N MET A 1 19.23 -61.91 -85.45
CA MET A 1 18.65 -61.71 -84.12
C MET A 1 19.75 -61.28 -83.16
N SER A 2 19.79 -60.02 -82.75
CA SER A 2 20.25 -59.58 -81.42
C SER A 2 19.98 -58.08 -81.29
N ARG A 3 18.97 -57.70 -80.50
CA ARG A 3 18.66 -56.30 -80.15
C ARG A 3 19.35 -56.02 -78.82
N SER A 4 20.28 -55.06 -78.80
CA SER A 4 20.81 -54.52 -77.54
C SER A 4 19.80 -53.56 -76.93
N ILE A 5 19.48 -53.79 -75.66
CA ILE A 5 18.62 -52.92 -74.86
C ILE A 5 19.56 -51.99 -74.10
N ILE A 6 19.48 -50.69 -74.39
CA ILE A 6 20.15 -49.64 -73.61
C ILE A 6 19.26 -49.34 -72.40
N PRO A 7 19.73 -49.50 -71.15
CA PRO A 7 18.93 -49.09 -70.00
C PRO A 7 18.96 -47.57 -69.87
N ASP A 8 17.75 -47.01 -69.88
CA ASP A 8 17.43 -45.61 -69.67
C ASP A 8 17.95 -45.12 -68.30
N ARG A 9 18.72 -44.02 -68.32
CA ARG A 9 19.44 -43.43 -67.18
C ARG A 9 18.72 -42.21 -66.61
N THR A 10 17.41 -42.10 -66.75
CA THR A 10 16.64 -40.91 -66.33
C THR A 10 15.97 -41.00 -64.95
N THR A 11 15.91 -42.16 -64.30
CA THR A 11 15.13 -42.31 -63.04
C THR A 11 15.87 -41.92 -61.75
N ARG A 12 17.18 -41.62 -61.79
CA ARG A 12 17.96 -41.27 -60.58
C ARG A 12 17.94 -39.79 -60.17
N LYS A 13 17.24 -38.91 -60.90
CA LYS A 13 17.18 -37.48 -60.57
C LYS A 13 15.96 -37.04 -59.75
N ILE A 14 14.96 -37.89 -59.57
CA ILE A 14 13.69 -37.48 -58.92
C ILE A 14 13.74 -37.65 -57.39
N PHE A 15 14.51 -38.60 -56.85
CA PHE A 15 14.63 -38.80 -55.39
C PHE A 15 15.56 -37.82 -54.66
N LYS A 16 16.18 -36.87 -55.37
CA LYS A 16 17.09 -35.87 -54.75
C LYS A 16 16.39 -34.55 -54.42
N ASP A 17 15.12 -34.41 -54.80
CA ASP A 17 14.36 -33.17 -54.67
C ASP A 17 13.47 -33.14 -53.41
N GLU A 18 13.14 -34.29 -52.82
CA GLU A 18 12.29 -34.37 -51.60
C GLU A 18 13.01 -33.86 -50.34
N THR A 19 14.33 -33.98 -50.26
CA THR A 19 15.14 -33.45 -49.15
C THR A 19 15.12 -31.91 -49.09
N GLY A 20 15.03 -31.23 -50.23
CA GLY A 20 14.96 -29.76 -50.27
C GLY A 20 13.65 -29.22 -49.67
N TRP A 21 12.55 -29.95 -49.84
CA TRP A 21 11.26 -29.62 -49.22
C TRP A 21 11.28 -29.87 -47.71
N ALA A 22 11.88 -30.97 -47.26
CA ALA A 22 12.01 -31.28 -45.84
C ALA A 22 12.82 -30.21 -45.08
N ASP A 23 13.98 -29.80 -45.61
CA ASP A 23 14.81 -28.75 -45.00
C ASP A 23 14.08 -27.39 -44.95
N PHE A 24 13.30 -27.09 -45.99
CA PHE A 24 12.47 -25.89 -46.03
C PHE A 24 11.33 -25.90 -44.99
N PHE A 25 10.68 -27.03 -44.76
CA PHE A 25 9.65 -27.14 -43.71
C PHE A 25 10.27 -27.09 -42.31
N ILE A 26 11.41 -27.76 -42.08
CA ILE A 26 12.10 -27.78 -40.79
C ILE A 26 12.54 -26.36 -40.40
N THR A 27 13.16 -25.62 -41.32
CA THR A 27 13.60 -24.23 -41.07
C THR A 27 12.43 -23.30 -40.78
N ARG A 28 11.32 -23.41 -41.52
CA ARG A 28 10.11 -22.60 -41.28
C ARG A 28 9.44 -22.93 -39.96
N ILE A 29 9.28 -24.21 -39.62
CA ILE A 29 8.71 -24.62 -38.33
C ILE A 29 9.60 -24.16 -37.19
N GLY A 30 10.92 -24.31 -37.32
CA GLY A 30 11.89 -23.81 -36.34
C GLY A 30 11.79 -22.31 -36.14
N LEU A 31 11.67 -21.53 -37.23
CA LEU A 31 11.50 -20.08 -37.16
C LEU A 31 10.18 -19.68 -36.48
N ILE A 32 9.08 -20.38 -36.79
CA ILE A 32 7.77 -20.13 -36.17
C ILE A 32 7.83 -20.43 -34.67
N LEU A 33 8.42 -21.55 -34.27
CA LEU A 33 8.57 -21.91 -32.86
C LEU A 33 9.47 -20.93 -32.11
N PHE A 34 10.57 -20.50 -32.73
CA PHE A 34 11.45 -19.49 -32.17
C PHE A 34 10.73 -18.14 -31.99
N ALA A 35 9.99 -17.69 -33.01
CA ALA A 35 9.19 -16.47 -32.93
C ALA A 35 8.09 -16.57 -31.86
N ALA A 36 7.43 -17.73 -31.75
CA ALA A 36 6.45 -17.98 -30.69
C ALA A 36 7.08 -17.93 -29.29
N MET A 37 8.28 -18.49 -29.12
CA MET A 37 9.03 -18.41 -27.86
C MET A 37 9.42 -16.97 -27.51
N LEU A 38 9.88 -16.19 -28.49
CA LEU A 38 10.21 -14.77 -28.28
C LEU A 38 8.98 -13.96 -27.90
N LEU A 39 7.84 -14.18 -28.58
CA LEU A 39 6.58 -13.53 -28.24
C LEU A 39 6.12 -13.91 -26.84
N LEU A 40 6.12 -15.20 -26.49
CA LEU A 40 5.79 -15.66 -25.14
C LEU A 40 6.69 -15.02 -24.07
N SER A 41 7.99 -14.90 -24.35
CA SER A 41 8.94 -14.23 -23.46
C SER A 41 8.58 -12.75 -23.30
N ALA A 42 8.37 -12.02 -24.40
CA ALA A 42 7.98 -10.61 -24.37
C ALA A 42 6.68 -10.36 -23.59
N PHE A 43 5.67 -11.20 -23.82
CA PHE A 43 4.38 -11.12 -23.11
C PHE A 43 4.48 -11.47 -21.63
N ARG A 44 5.46 -12.27 -21.19
CA ARG A 44 5.67 -12.56 -19.77
C ARG A 44 6.49 -11.50 -19.05
N VAL A 45 7.47 -10.94 -19.74
CA VAL A 45 8.43 -10.00 -19.17
C VAL A 45 7.76 -8.64 -18.86
N TYR A 46 6.88 -8.16 -19.73
CA TYR A 46 6.24 -6.85 -19.55
C TYR A 46 5.33 -6.75 -18.30
N PRO A 47 4.40 -7.69 -18.04
CA PRO A 47 3.61 -7.68 -16.80
C PRO A 47 4.47 -7.82 -15.54
N MET A 48 5.57 -8.56 -15.59
CA MET A 48 6.48 -8.74 -14.45
C MET A 48 7.14 -7.42 -14.06
N PHE A 49 7.57 -6.61 -15.02
CA PHE A 49 8.11 -5.28 -14.73
C PHE A 49 7.06 -4.33 -14.18
N TYR A 50 5.83 -4.37 -14.72
CA TYR A 50 4.73 -3.55 -14.21
C TYR A 50 4.37 -3.91 -12.75
N GLU A 51 4.27 -5.21 -12.42
CA GLU A 51 4.05 -5.67 -11.04
C GLU A 51 5.17 -5.18 -10.10
N HIS A 52 6.43 -5.29 -10.54
CA HIS A 52 7.57 -4.87 -9.73
C HIS A 52 7.62 -3.34 -9.53
N GLU A 53 7.38 -2.55 -10.56
CA GLU A 53 7.36 -1.09 -10.47
C GLU A 53 6.22 -0.62 -9.56
N THR A 54 5.03 -1.19 -9.72
CA THR A 54 3.88 -0.87 -8.87
C THR A 54 4.13 -1.25 -7.42
N GLY A 55 4.73 -2.43 -7.16
CA GLY A 55 5.09 -2.86 -5.81
C GLY A 55 6.12 -1.95 -5.15
N ALA A 56 7.21 -1.61 -5.85
CA ALA A 56 8.23 -0.70 -5.36
C ALA A 56 7.65 0.70 -5.06
N TYR A 57 6.70 1.15 -5.89
CA TYR A 57 5.99 2.39 -5.66
C TYR A 57 5.09 2.34 -4.41
N MET A 58 4.28 1.29 -4.26
CA MET A 58 3.46 1.10 -3.05
C MET A 58 4.32 1.10 -1.78
N ASP A 59 5.45 0.38 -1.81
CA ASP A 59 6.40 0.31 -0.70
C ASP A 59 6.99 1.68 -0.36
N ALA A 60 7.31 2.50 -1.37
CA ALA A 60 7.80 3.85 -1.16
C ALA A 60 6.75 4.74 -0.47
N VAL A 61 5.50 4.68 -0.94
CA VAL A 61 4.40 5.50 -0.42
C VAL A 61 4.03 5.12 1.01
N ILE A 62 3.85 3.83 1.31
CA ILE A 62 3.56 3.40 2.69
C ILE A 62 4.76 3.67 3.61
N SER A 63 5.99 3.57 3.09
CA SER A 63 7.19 3.89 3.85
C SER A 63 7.27 5.36 4.20
N GLU A 64 6.90 6.23 3.26
CA GLU A 64 6.84 7.66 3.50
C GLU A 64 5.77 7.99 4.54
N VAL A 65 4.53 7.52 4.37
CA VAL A 65 3.42 7.76 5.31
C VAL A 65 3.78 7.26 6.71
N ALA A 66 4.31 6.03 6.84
CA ALA A 66 4.76 5.49 8.11
C ALA A 66 5.87 6.35 8.75
N ALA A 67 6.87 6.77 7.96
CA ALA A 67 7.94 7.63 8.45
C ALA A 67 7.42 9.00 8.93
N LYS A 68 6.39 9.56 8.29
CA LYS A 68 5.76 10.80 8.75
C LYS A 68 5.00 10.62 10.05
N ILE A 69 4.25 9.52 10.19
CA ILE A 69 3.56 9.15 11.43
C ILE A 69 4.57 9.04 12.59
N GLU A 70 5.65 8.29 12.39
CA GLU A 70 6.70 8.09 13.40
C GLU A 70 7.50 9.38 13.69
N ALA A 71 7.72 10.23 12.68
CA ALA A 71 8.35 11.53 12.88
C ALA A 71 7.48 12.47 13.74
N VAL A 72 6.16 12.45 13.54
CA VAL A 72 5.23 13.23 14.38
C VAL A 72 5.23 12.70 15.81
N ASP A 73 5.24 11.39 16.02
CA ASP A 73 5.31 10.76 17.34
C ASP A 73 6.57 11.15 18.12
N THR A 74 7.73 11.16 17.45
CA THR A 74 9.02 11.53 18.06
C THR A 74 9.19 13.03 18.31
N THR A 75 8.30 13.86 17.75
CA THR A 75 8.34 15.31 17.95
C THR A 75 7.95 15.68 19.38
N THR A 76 8.71 16.59 20.00
CA THR A 76 8.45 17.09 21.36
C THR A 76 7.58 18.35 21.39
N ILE A 77 7.37 18.96 20.23
CA ILE A 77 6.56 20.17 20.07
C ILE A 77 5.07 19.77 20.16
N PRO A 78 4.32 20.29 21.15
CA PRO A 78 2.89 20.04 21.25
C PRO A 78 2.17 20.59 20.02
N GLU A 79 1.13 19.89 19.56
CA GLU A 79 0.27 20.34 18.45
C GLU A 79 1.03 20.53 17.13
N HIS A 80 2.19 19.86 16.98
CA HIS A 80 2.87 19.79 15.70
C HIS A 80 2.00 19.06 14.69
N LYS A 81 1.76 19.72 13.56
CA LYS A 81 0.95 19.21 12.45
C LYS A 81 1.84 19.01 11.25
N TYR A 82 1.79 17.81 10.70
CA TYR A 82 2.34 17.49 9.41
C TYR A 82 1.21 17.38 8.39
N ILE A 83 1.34 18.05 7.26
CA ILE A 83 0.39 17.99 6.16
C ILE A 83 1.06 17.24 5.02
N TYR A 84 0.58 16.03 4.74
CA TYR A 84 1.05 15.21 3.64
C TYR A 84 0.11 15.35 2.44
N SER A 85 0.66 15.67 1.28
CA SER A 85 -0.10 15.75 0.03
C SER A 85 0.33 14.62 -0.88
N PHE A 86 -0.63 13.86 -1.41
CA PHE A 86 -0.37 12.78 -2.33
C PHE A 86 -0.04 13.33 -3.72
N ASP A 87 1.06 12.84 -4.32
CA ASP A 87 1.34 13.01 -5.75
C ASP A 87 0.21 12.41 -6.59
N GLU A 88 -0.05 12.94 -7.79
CA GLU A 88 -1.09 12.48 -8.73
C GLU A 88 -0.91 10.99 -9.10
N LYS A 89 0.32 10.50 -9.07
CA LYS A 89 0.65 9.09 -9.28
C LYS A 89 0.03 8.16 -8.23
N ASN A 90 -0.33 8.67 -7.05
CA ASN A 90 -0.88 7.88 -5.95
C ASN A 90 -2.35 7.51 -6.14
N ARG A 91 -3.05 8.12 -7.12
CA ARG A 91 -4.51 7.99 -7.25
C ARG A 91 -4.99 6.58 -7.59
N ASN A 92 -4.11 5.75 -8.15
CA ASN A 92 -4.42 4.35 -8.49
C ASN A 92 -4.11 3.38 -7.34
N VAL A 93 -3.62 3.90 -6.20
CA VAL A 93 -3.29 3.12 -5.01
C VAL A 93 -4.21 3.54 -3.88
N ARG A 94 -4.94 2.58 -3.32
CA ARG A 94 -5.74 2.78 -2.12
C ARG A 94 -4.84 2.62 -0.90
N ILE A 95 -4.75 3.65 -0.08
CA ILE A 95 -3.97 3.63 1.15
C ILE A 95 -4.93 3.44 2.33
N GLU A 96 -4.59 2.52 3.21
CA GLU A 96 -5.34 2.15 4.40
C GLU A 96 -4.43 2.30 5.62
N ILE A 97 -4.92 2.96 6.67
CA ILE A 97 -4.19 3.16 7.91
C ILE A 97 -4.96 2.43 9.02
N SER A 98 -4.35 1.38 9.55
CA SER A 98 -4.84 0.69 10.75
C SER A 98 -4.03 1.15 11.96
N THR A 99 -4.37 0.66 13.15
CA THR A 99 -3.72 1.06 14.39
C THR A 99 -2.23 0.70 14.42
N GLU A 100 -1.85 -0.41 13.76
CA GLU A 100 -0.51 -1.00 13.87
C GLU A 100 0.24 -1.06 12.54
N TYR A 101 -0.40 -0.67 11.43
CA TYR A 101 0.21 -0.73 10.10
C TYR A 101 -0.44 0.25 9.13
N VAL A 102 0.33 0.62 8.09
CA VAL A 102 -0.15 1.30 6.89
C VAL A 102 -0.08 0.31 5.74
N ALA A 103 -1.16 0.18 4.98
CA ALA A 103 -1.23 -0.69 3.81
C ALA A 103 -1.52 0.12 2.55
N ALA A 104 -0.93 -0.32 1.44
CA ALA A 104 -1.26 0.12 0.09
C ALA A 104 -1.82 -1.07 -0.68
N ARG A 105 -2.93 -0.83 -1.35
CA ARG A 105 -3.61 -1.77 -2.24
C ARG A 105 -3.67 -1.17 -3.63
N GLY A 106 -3.34 -1.96 -4.64
CA GLY A 106 -3.53 -1.55 -6.02
C GLY A 106 -3.97 -2.72 -6.89
N ASN A 107 -4.71 -2.36 -7.93
CA ASN A 107 -5.27 -3.33 -8.85
C ASN A 107 -4.36 -3.51 -10.06
N LEU A 108 -3.88 -4.75 -10.26
CA LEU A 108 -3.10 -5.12 -11.44
C LEU A 108 -4.09 -5.50 -12.55
N SER A 109 -4.49 -4.51 -13.34
CA SER A 109 -5.58 -4.60 -14.33
C SER A 109 -5.29 -5.47 -15.57
N SER A 110 -4.42 -6.48 -15.52
CA SER A 110 -3.90 -7.10 -16.75
C SER A 110 -4.40 -8.51 -17.07
N TRP A 111 -4.92 -9.32 -16.14
CA TRP A 111 -5.55 -10.62 -16.53
C TRP A 111 -6.31 -11.37 -15.43
N ARG A 112 -5.97 -11.14 -14.17
CA ARG A 112 -6.61 -11.76 -13.00
C ARG A 112 -6.85 -10.63 -12.03
N ASP A 113 -8.01 -10.56 -11.39
CA ASP A 113 -8.32 -9.61 -10.32
C ASP A 113 -7.41 -9.86 -9.10
N LYS A 114 -6.11 -9.64 -9.29
CA LYS A 114 -5.05 -9.85 -8.32
C LYS A 114 -4.77 -8.48 -7.73
N GLU A 115 -5.28 -8.31 -6.52
CA GLU A 115 -4.92 -7.17 -5.69
C GLU A 115 -3.49 -7.37 -5.19
N LEU A 116 -2.63 -6.38 -5.43
CA LEU A 116 -1.33 -6.31 -4.79
C LEU A 116 -1.50 -5.54 -3.47
N VAL A 117 -1.06 -6.14 -2.37
CA VAL A 117 -1.15 -5.57 -1.02
C VAL A 117 0.23 -5.50 -0.42
N HIS A 118 0.67 -4.30 -0.07
CA HIS A 118 1.89 -4.05 0.68
C HIS A 118 1.52 -3.42 2.01
N ALA A 119 2.10 -3.90 3.10
CA ALA A 119 1.82 -3.39 4.43
C ALA A 119 3.14 -3.14 5.18
N LYS A 120 3.17 -2.03 5.90
CA LYS A 120 4.31 -1.63 6.73
C LYS A 120 3.83 -1.44 8.18
N PRO A 121 4.48 -2.09 9.16
CA PRO A 121 4.14 -1.89 10.56
C PRO A 121 4.47 -0.46 11.01
N LEU A 122 3.71 0.03 11.97
CA LEU A 122 3.93 1.30 12.65
C LEU A 122 4.54 1.05 14.04
N ALA A 123 5.54 1.84 14.41
CA ALA A 123 6.08 1.82 15.77
C ALA A 123 5.18 2.53 16.81
N THR A 124 4.19 3.31 16.35
CA THR A 124 3.26 4.08 17.19
C THR A 124 1.82 3.81 16.79
N TYR A 125 0.89 3.97 17.74
CA TYR A 125 -0.54 3.85 17.47
C TYR A 125 -1.10 5.16 16.92
N VAL A 126 -1.96 5.02 15.91
CA VAL A 126 -2.63 6.14 15.25
C VAL A 126 -4.13 6.10 15.47
N TYR A 127 -4.73 7.30 15.55
CA TYR A 127 -6.14 7.48 15.87
C TYR A 127 -6.79 8.43 14.88
N PRO A 128 -7.70 7.96 14.03
CA PRO A 128 -8.30 8.79 13.02
C PRO A 128 -9.41 9.66 13.59
N SER A 129 -9.73 10.73 12.87
CA SER A 129 -10.95 11.50 13.12
C SER A 129 -12.18 10.59 13.08
N ASN A 130 -13.17 10.89 13.91
CA ASN A 130 -14.45 10.18 13.94
C ASN A 130 -15.61 11.17 14.06
N SER A 131 -16.83 10.66 14.20
CA SER A 131 -18.04 11.48 14.32
C SER A 131 -18.06 12.41 15.54
N LYS A 132 -17.21 12.17 16.54
CA LYS A 132 -17.15 12.95 17.78
C LYS A 132 -16.11 14.06 17.72
N TRP A 133 -15.02 13.87 16.97
CA TRP A 133 -13.96 14.86 16.83
C TRP A 133 -13.16 14.68 15.54
N GLY A 134 -12.76 15.82 14.94
CA GLY A 134 -12.02 15.85 13.67
C GLY A 134 -10.53 16.21 13.79
N ASN A 135 -10.11 16.82 14.89
CA ASN A 135 -8.74 17.31 15.12
C ASN A 135 -8.51 17.51 16.64
N THR A 136 -7.33 17.99 17.04
CA THR A 136 -7.02 18.26 18.47
C THR A 136 -8.02 19.19 19.13
N SER A 137 -8.47 20.26 18.48
CA SER A 137 -9.44 21.19 19.08
C SER A 137 -10.78 20.51 19.32
N GLY A 138 -11.27 19.75 18.33
CA GLY A 138 -12.49 18.94 18.46
C GLY A 138 -12.36 17.86 19.53
N LEU A 139 -11.19 17.22 19.65
CA LEU A 139 -10.91 16.24 20.71
C LEU A 139 -10.96 16.90 22.09
N ARG A 140 -10.29 18.04 22.26
CA ARG A 140 -10.30 18.81 23.52
C ARG A 140 -11.72 19.23 23.91
N GLU A 141 -12.52 19.67 22.95
CA GLU A 141 -13.93 20.01 23.17
C GLU A 141 -14.78 18.79 23.50
N TYR A 142 -14.56 17.66 22.82
CA TYR A 142 -15.23 16.41 23.13
C TYR A 142 -14.91 15.97 24.57
N LEU A 143 -13.63 16.06 24.97
CA LEU A 143 -13.21 15.76 26.33
C LEU A 143 -13.92 16.70 27.32
N SER A 144 -13.93 18.02 27.12
CA SER A 144 -14.58 18.94 28.07
C SER A 144 -16.10 18.80 28.19
N ARG A 145 -16.76 18.22 27.18
CA ARG A 145 -18.21 17.99 27.18
C ARG A 145 -18.61 16.62 27.72
N ARG A 146 -17.69 15.67 27.84
CA ARG A 146 -17.99 14.34 28.38
C ARG A 146 -18.41 14.52 29.85
N ASN A 147 -19.55 13.92 30.25
CA ASN A 147 -20.25 14.18 31.52
C ASN A 147 -19.41 14.06 32.82
N ASN A 148 -18.16 13.61 32.74
CA ASN A 148 -17.25 13.45 33.88
C ASN A 148 -16.10 14.46 33.89
N PHE A 149 -15.85 15.18 32.79
CA PHE A 149 -14.66 15.99 32.60
C PHE A 149 -15.04 17.48 32.64
N SER A 150 -14.52 18.21 33.62
CA SER A 150 -14.61 19.68 33.67
C SER A 150 -13.42 20.36 32.99
N LYS A 151 -12.57 19.57 32.32
CA LYS A 151 -11.25 19.91 31.81
C LYS A 151 -11.06 19.25 30.43
N ASN A 152 -10.18 19.82 29.60
CA ASN A 152 -10.01 19.41 28.21
C ASN A 152 -8.67 18.71 27.91
N GLY A 153 -7.84 18.47 28.94
CA GLY A 153 -6.53 17.81 28.80
C GLY A 153 -5.44 18.69 28.21
N ALA A 154 -5.67 20.00 28.05
CA ALA A 154 -4.60 20.95 27.72
C ALA A 154 -3.70 21.19 28.92
N ASP A 155 -2.49 21.69 28.67
CA ASP A 155 -1.57 22.07 29.76
C ASP A 155 -2.17 23.12 30.70
N SER A 156 -2.95 24.05 30.14
CA SER A 156 -3.71 25.07 30.90
C SER A 156 -4.96 24.54 31.59
N SER A 157 -5.43 23.35 31.22
CA SER A 157 -6.65 22.73 31.75
C SER A 157 -6.53 21.20 31.77
N PRO A 158 -5.60 20.65 32.58
CA PRO A 158 -5.29 19.23 32.61
C PRO A 158 -6.45 18.42 33.21
N LEU A 159 -6.56 17.15 32.80
CA LEU A 159 -7.52 16.19 33.35
C LEU A 159 -7.06 15.67 34.72
N ASN A 160 -7.96 15.08 35.50
CA ASN A 160 -7.58 14.42 36.75
C ASN A 160 -7.05 13.00 36.47
N PHE A 161 -5.82 12.68 36.90
CA PHE A 161 -5.22 11.38 36.60
C PHE A 161 -6.01 10.20 37.18
N SER A 162 -6.43 10.27 38.45
CA SER A 162 -7.11 9.16 39.12
C SER A 162 -8.54 8.93 38.61
N ARG A 163 -9.22 9.99 38.19
CA ARG A 163 -10.62 9.95 37.77
C ARG A 163 -10.80 9.79 36.26
N ASP A 164 -10.03 10.54 35.46
CA ASP A 164 -10.33 10.74 34.04
C ASP A 164 -9.48 9.83 33.12
N LYS A 165 -8.32 9.34 33.60
CA LYS A 165 -7.38 8.56 32.78
C LYS A 165 -8.01 7.29 32.21
N GLY A 166 -8.71 6.51 33.05
CA GLY A 166 -9.34 5.25 32.61
C GLY A 166 -10.33 5.46 31.48
N ASP A 167 -11.19 6.46 31.62
CA ASP A 167 -12.20 6.84 30.61
C ASP A 167 -11.56 7.29 29.28
N VAL A 168 -10.40 7.93 29.33
CA VAL A 168 -9.63 8.36 28.15
C VAL A 168 -8.91 7.17 27.50
N GLU A 169 -8.22 6.34 28.29
CA GLU A 169 -7.55 5.13 27.79
C GLU A 169 -8.57 4.18 27.14
N GLU A 170 -9.71 3.93 27.78
CA GLU A 170 -10.79 3.11 27.21
C GLU A 170 -11.33 3.70 25.90
N MET A 171 -11.46 5.03 25.79
CA MET A 171 -11.88 5.67 24.55
C MET A 171 -10.90 5.37 23.40
N PHE A 172 -9.60 5.51 23.65
CA PHE A 172 -8.58 5.26 22.63
C PHE A 172 -8.44 3.77 22.31
N GLU A 173 -8.60 2.87 23.28
CA GLU A 173 -8.61 1.42 23.04
C GLU A 173 -9.82 0.96 22.21
N ASN A 174 -10.99 1.59 22.42
CA ASN A 174 -12.16 1.35 21.58
C ASN A 174 -11.91 1.77 20.12
N ILE A 175 -11.33 2.96 19.93
CA ILE A 175 -10.95 3.45 18.58
C ILE A 175 -9.94 2.49 17.95
N ARG A 176 -8.92 2.05 18.70
CA ARG A 176 -7.93 1.08 18.23
C ARG A 176 -8.58 -0.23 17.77
N SER A 177 -9.55 -0.73 18.53
CA SER A 177 -10.28 -1.95 18.20
C SER A 177 -11.14 -1.78 16.95
N GLU A 178 -11.75 -0.61 16.77
CA GLU A 178 -12.49 -0.26 15.56
C GLU A 178 -11.56 -0.21 14.34
N LEU A 179 -10.38 0.41 14.44
CA LEU A 179 -9.42 0.51 13.33
C LEU A 179 -8.77 -0.82 12.92
N ALA A 180 -8.66 -1.76 13.87
CA ALA A 180 -8.20 -3.10 13.56
C ALA A 180 -9.21 -3.84 12.66
N ARG A 181 -10.50 -3.49 12.76
CA ARG A 181 -11.58 -4.08 11.97
C ARG A 181 -11.86 -3.31 10.68
N ASP A 182 -11.87 -1.99 10.74
CA ASP A 182 -12.17 -1.08 9.63
C ASP A 182 -11.08 -0.01 9.52
N PRO A 183 -10.00 -0.27 8.75
CA PRO A 183 -8.90 0.67 8.59
C PRO A 183 -9.36 2.00 8.01
N PHE A 184 -8.71 3.09 8.42
CA PHE A 184 -8.96 4.41 7.87
C PHE A 184 -8.51 4.47 6.40
N VAL A 185 -9.46 4.63 5.49
CA VAL A 185 -9.20 4.73 4.05
C VAL A 185 -8.87 6.16 3.70
N VAL A 186 -7.67 6.36 3.15
CA VAL A 186 -7.18 7.68 2.78
C VAL A 186 -7.69 8.09 1.39
N ASP A 187 -8.27 9.27 1.32
CA ASP A 187 -8.69 9.95 0.09
C ASP A 187 -7.49 10.68 -0.54
N PRO A 188 -6.92 10.21 -1.67
CA PRO A 188 -5.72 10.82 -2.25
C PRO A 188 -5.95 12.24 -2.78
N ASP A 189 -7.20 12.67 -2.97
CA ASP A 189 -7.54 14.03 -3.41
C ASP A 189 -7.52 15.04 -2.25
N LYS A 190 -7.36 14.57 -1.00
CA LYS A 190 -7.27 15.41 0.20
C LYS A 190 -5.93 15.24 0.91
N PRO A 191 -5.39 16.33 1.50
CA PRO A 191 -4.18 16.21 2.30
C PRO A 191 -4.44 15.34 3.54
N LEU A 192 -3.51 14.44 3.83
CA LEU A 192 -3.48 13.69 5.09
C LEU A 192 -2.81 14.54 6.17
N ILE A 193 -3.53 14.85 7.22
CA ILE A 193 -3.04 15.61 8.36
C ILE A 193 -2.67 14.64 9.47
N ILE A 194 -1.42 14.72 9.93
CA ILE A 194 -0.89 13.91 11.03
C ILE A 194 -0.51 14.88 12.15
N GLU A 195 -1.11 14.71 13.32
CA GLU A 195 -0.99 15.66 14.43
C GLU A 195 -0.66 14.94 15.73
N LYS A 196 0.31 15.47 16.47
CA LYS A 196 0.57 14.99 17.84
C LYS A 196 -0.28 15.77 18.84
N VAL A 197 -1.09 15.04 19.60
CA VAL A 197 -1.81 15.59 20.76
C VAL A 197 -1.22 15.07 22.05
N ILE A 198 -0.98 15.98 22.99
CA ILE A 198 -0.55 15.65 24.35
C ILE A 198 -1.71 15.93 25.29
N ILE A 199 -2.14 14.89 26.01
CA ILE A 199 -3.13 14.97 27.08
C ILE A 199 -2.38 15.08 28.41
N HIS A 200 -2.61 16.20 29.09
CA HIS A 200 -2.03 16.50 30.39
C HIS A 200 -2.98 16.06 31.50
N TYR A 201 -2.41 15.45 32.53
CA TYR A 201 -3.11 15.04 33.73
C TYR A 201 -2.46 15.65 34.97
N THR A 202 -3.29 16.05 35.94
CA THR A 202 -2.86 16.41 37.29
C THR A 202 -3.02 15.21 38.21
N ASP A 203 -1.98 14.93 38.99
CA ASP A 203 -1.97 13.96 40.08
C ASP A 203 -1.42 14.61 41.36
N GLN A 204 -1.64 13.96 42.52
CA GLN A 204 -1.15 14.42 43.82
C GLN A 204 0.39 14.45 43.90
N MET A 205 1.07 13.65 43.06
CA MET A 205 2.53 13.54 43.02
C MET A 205 3.19 14.37 41.89
N GLY A 206 2.41 15.06 41.05
CA GLY A 206 2.92 15.84 39.92
C GLY A 206 2.01 15.77 38.68
N GLY A 207 2.49 16.31 37.56
CA GLY A 207 1.80 16.21 36.27
C GLY A 207 2.21 14.95 35.51
N ALA A 208 1.25 14.25 34.91
CA ALA A 208 1.50 13.16 33.96
C ALA A 208 1.07 13.58 32.56
N LYS A 209 1.70 13.01 31.53
CA LYS A 209 1.40 13.31 30.12
C LYS A 209 1.24 12.01 29.34
N ARG A 210 0.34 12.01 28.37
CA ARG A 210 0.18 10.94 27.39
C ARG A 210 0.11 11.53 25.99
N ASP A 211 0.83 10.91 25.09
CA ASP A 211 0.95 11.34 23.71
C ASP A 211 0.07 10.44 22.83
N TYR A 212 -0.63 11.05 21.87
CA TYR A 212 -1.42 10.34 20.88
C TYR A 212 -1.16 10.95 19.49
N VAL A 213 -1.13 10.12 18.45
CA VAL A 213 -0.99 10.56 17.07
C VAL A 213 -2.35 10.50 16.38
N LEU A 214 -2.85 11.66 15.99
CA LEU A 214 -4.11 11.81 15.26
C LEU A 214 -3.84 11.82 13.76
N VAL A 215 -4.69 11.17 12.98
CA VAL A 215 -4.59 11.12 11.50
C VAL A 215 -5.94 11.45 10.86
N TYR A 216 -6.04 12.48 10.03
CA TYR A 216 -7.34 12.91 9.50
C TYR A 216 -7.21 13.64 8.15
N GLN A 217 -8.35 13.90 7.49
CA GLN A 217 -8.46 14.56 6.19
C GLN A 217 -9.62 15.56 6.14
#